data_AF-A0A8J6MGE0-F1
#
_entry.id   AF-A0A8J6MGE0-F1
#
_cell.length_a   1.000
_cell.length_b   1.000
_cell.length_c   1.000
_cell.angle_alpha   90.00
_cell.angle_beta   90.00
_cell.angle_gamma   90.00
#
_symmetry.space_group_name_H-M   'P 1'
#
loop_
_entity.id
_entity.type
_entity.pdbx_description
1 polymer ?
#
loop_
_entity_poly.entity_id
_entity_poly.type
_entity_poly.pdbx_seq_one_letter_code
_entity_poly.pdbx_strand_id
1 'polypeptide(L)'
;MEHTKGLSCQIPESLHARVTAERVAANQSLSEYITELLTNYYENRGKNDMAQTRTMAFQISEDLFQRIKDYLARESERQGRKVTQREFVLGLIEDALRQAEQEAAESAPDDIPTPAESQDANAEMESEDEGSEEGGDEDVAE
;
A
#
# COMPACT_ATOMS: atom_id res chain seq x y z
N MET A 1 1.48 35.63 -19.28
CA MET A 1 2.63 35.41 -18.38
C MET A 1 2.05 34.92 -17.07
N GLU A 2 2.41 33.73 -16.64
CA GLU A 2 1.96 33.21 -15.34
C GLU A 2 2.72 33.90 -14.22
N HIS A 3 2.05 34.13 -13.09
CA HIS A 3 2.69 34.73 -11.92
C HIS A 3 3.55 33.67 -11.22
N THR A 4 4.86 33.89 -11.16
CA THR A 4 5.79 33.01 -10.44
C THR A 4 5.91 33.43 -8.97
N LYS A 5 5.97 32.45 -8.07
CA LYS A 5 6.25 32.65 -6.64
C LYS A 5 7.45 31.80 -6.25
N GLY A 6 8.32 32.32 -5.39
CA GLY A 6 9.50 31.61 -4.90
C GLY A 6 9.14 30.59 -3.83
N LEU A 7 9.71 29.38 -3.93
CA LEU A 7 9.71 28.36 -2.88
C LEU A 7 11.12 28.29 -2.30
N SER A 8 11.26 28.38 -0.98
CA SER A 8 12.55 28.23 -0.27
C SER A 8 12.37 27.21 0.84
N CYS A 9 13.20 26.16 0.83
CA CYS A 9 13.23 25.13 1.85
C CYS A 9 14.65 24.58 1.99
N GLN A 10 15.01 24.13 3.19
CA GLN A 10 16.24 23.40 3.41
C GLN A 10 16.04 21.95 3.00
N ILE A 11 16.99 21.41 2.24
CA ILE A 11 17.02 20.01 1.83
C ILE A 11 18.34 19.38 2.28
N PRO A 12 18.37 18.07 2.54
CA PRO A 12 19.61 17.37 2.87
C PRO A 12 20.68 17.56 1.79
N GLU A 13 21.94 17.66 2.19
CA GLU A 13 23.08 17.89 1.27
C GLU A 13 23.19 16.82 0.20
N SER A 14 22.88 15.56 0.55
CA SER A 14 22.87 14.43 -0.39
C SER A 14 21.85 14.62 -1.52
N LEU A 15 20.67 15.12 -1.19
CA LEU A 15 19.61 15.38 -2.16
C LEU A 15 19.92 16.63 -3.00
N HIS A 16 20.49 17.66 -2.37
CA HIS A 16 20.95 18.86 -3.07
C HIS A 16 22.02 18.54 -4.13
N ALA A 17 23.02 17.72 -3.77
CA ALA A 17 24.06 17.28 -4.69
C ALA A 17 23.47 16.52 -5.89
N ARG A 18 22.54 15.59 -5.64
CA ARG A 18 21.87 14.82 -6.69
C ARG A 18 21.04 15.70 -7.63
N VAL A 19 20.20 16.58 -7.09
CA VAL A 19 19.39 17.53 -7.87
C VAL A 19 20.28 18.45 -8.71
N THR A 20 21.41 18.88 -8.15
CA THR A 20 22.36 19.73 -8.87
C THR A 20 23.03 18.97 -10.02
N ALA A 21 23.43 17.72 -9.80
CA ALA A 21 24.03 16.89 -10.84
C ALA A 21 23.05 16.58 -11.99
N GLU A 22 21.81 16.19 -11.66
CA GLU A 22 20.76 15.92 -12.65
C GLU A 22 20.41 17.19 -13.45
N ARG A 23 20.29 18.34 -12.78
CA ARG A 23 20.04 19.63 -13.43
C ARG A 23 21.15 20.01 -14.42
N VAL A 24 22.41 19.82 -14.04
CA VAL A 24 23.57 20.12 -14.90
C VAL A 24 23.59 19.16 -16.10
N ALA A 25 23.29 17.87 -15.89
CA ALA A 25 23.17 16.90 -16.98
C ALA A 25 22.04 17.26 -17.96
N ALA A 26 20.91 17.75 -17.44
CA ALA A 26 19.77 18.19 -18.23
C ALA A 26 19.96 19.58 -18.89
N ASN A 27 21.05 20.31 -18.59
CA ASN A 27 21.31 21.68 -19.04
C ASN A 27 20.16 22.66 -18.76
N GLN A 28 19.45 22.48 -17.64
CA GLN A 28 18.30 23.30 -17.26
C GLN A 28 18.63 24.30 -16.14
N SER A 29 17.88 25.40 -16.09
CA SER A 29 17.88 26.27 -14.92
C SER A 29 17.21 25.57 -13.72
N LEU A 30 17.54 26.00 -12.49
CA LEU A 30 16.96 25.38 -11.29
C LEU A 30 15.44 25.55 -11.25
N SER A 31 14.94 26.70 -11.71
CA SER A 31 13.50 26.97 -11.82
C SER A 31 12.79 26.02 -12.79
N GLU A 32 13.38 25.74 -13.95
CA GLU A 32 12.81 24.81 -14.94
C GLU A 32 12.81 23.39 -14.40
N TYR A 33 13.95 22.94 -13.85
CA TYR A 33 14.09 21.59 -13.29
C TYR A 33 13.09 21.32 -12.15
N ILE A 34 12.95 22.26 -11.22
CA ILE A 34 12.01 22.13 -10.10
C ILE A 34 10.56 22.19 -10.60
N THR A 35 10.25 23.03 -11.60
CA THR A 35 8.91 23.09 -12.19
C THR A 35 8.56 21.77 -12.86
N GLU A 36 9.44 21.21 -13.69
CA GLU A 36 9.24 19.90 -14.31
C GLU A 36 9.14 18.78 -13.27
N LEU A 37 9.99 18.79 -12.24
CA LEU A 37 9.95 17.79 -11.18
C LEU A 37 8.63 17.83 -10.40
N LEU A 38 8.14 19.03 -10.05
CA LEU A 38 6.86 19.20 -9.37
C LEU A 38 5.68 18.84 -10.28
N THR A 39 5.70 19.26 -11.55
CA THR A 39 4.69 18.89 -12.54
C THR A 39 4.63 17.37 -12.70
N ASN A 40 5.78 16.73 -12.92
CA ASN A 40 5.87 15.26 -12.97
C ASN A 40 5.40 14.62 -11.66
N TYR A 41 5.76 15.17 -10.50
CA TYR A 41 5.32 14.64 -9.22
C TYR A 41 3.80 14.71 -9.09
N TYR A 42 3.15 15.83 -9.41
CA TYR A 42 1.70 15.99 -9.27
C TYR A 42 0.91 15.27 -10.39
N GLU A 43 1.40 15.27 -11.62
CA GLU A 43 0.80 14.52 -12.73
C GLU A 43 0.95 13.01 -12.54
N ASN A 44 2.11 12.55 -12.03
CA ASN A 44 2.34 11.14 -11.77
C ASN A 44 1.76 10.68 -10.43
N ARG A 45 1.48 11.58 -9.48
CA ARG A 45 0.69 11.23 -8.27
C ARG A 45 -0.69 10.68 -8.64
N GLY A 46 -1.27 11.13 -9.75
CA GLY A 46 -2.52 10.58 -10.30
C GLY A 46 -2.35 9.34 -11.18
N LYS A 47 -1.11 8.99 -11.58
CA LYS A 47 -0.79 7.85 -12.45
C LYS A 47 -0.07 6.70 -11.74
N ASN A 48 0.49 6.92 -10.55
CA ASN A 48 1.17 5.89 -9.76
C ASN A 48 0.21 4.88 -9.10
N ASP A 49 -1.11 5.04 -9.27
CA ASP A 49 -2.10 3.99 -8.98
C ASP A 49 -2.07 2.84 -10.02
N MET A 50 -1.24 2.97 -11.06
CA MET A 50 -0.97 1.91 -12.05
C MET A 50 0.08 0.88 -11.58
N ALA A 51 0.62 0.98 -10.37
CA ALA A 51 1.67 0.05 -9.91
C ALA A 51 1.13 -1.24 -9.26
N GLN A 52 -0.16 -1.31 -8.90
CA GLN A 52 -0.72 -2.48 -8.20
C GLN A 52 -1.97 -3.10 -8.82
N THR A 53 -2.38 -2.67 -10.02
CA THR A 53 -3.50 -3.31 -10.73
C THR A 53 -2.95 -4.24 -11.82
N ARG A 54 -3.37 -5.51 -11.81
CA ARG A 54 -3.13 -6.44 -12.92
C ARG A 54 -4.39 -6.54 -13.77
N THR A 55 -4.25 -6.41 -15.08
CA THR A 55 -5.37 -6.52 -16.03
C THR A 55 -5.76 -7.98 -16.22
N MET A 56 -7.03 -8.29 -16.00
CA MET A 56 -7.63 -9.60 -16.27
C MET A 56 -8.58 -9.46 -17.47
N ALA A 57 -8.34 -10.25 -18.54
CA ALA A 57 -9.16 -10.23 -19.75
C ALA A 57 -9.56 -11.65 -20.15
N PHE A 58 -10.82 -11.82 -20.57
CA PHE A 58 -11.37 -13.09 -21.01
C PHE A 58 -12.03 -12.95 -22.37
N GLN A 59 -11.96 -14.02 -23.16
CA GLN A 59 -12.80 -14.17 -24.33
C GLN A 59 -14.11 -14.83 -23.91
N ILE A 60 -15.23 -14.20 -24.27
CA ILE A 60 -16.57 -14.73 -24.03
C ILE A 60 -17.34 -14.77 -25.35
N SER A 61 -18.38 -15.59 -25.43
CA SER A 61 -19.26 -15.60 -26.59
C SER A 61 -20.03 -14.29 -26.71
N GLU A 62 -20.42 -13.95 -27.94
CA GLU A 62 -21.22 -12.76 -28.23
C GLU A 62 -22.57 -12.80 -27.49
N ASP A 63 -23.21 -13.97 -27.44
CA ASP A 63 -24.46 -14.18 -26.70
C ASP A 63 -24.33 -13.82 -25.21
N LEU A 64 -23.23 -14.23 -24.57
CA LEU A 64 -22.98 -13.93 -23.17
C LEU A 64 -22.70 -12.44 -22.97
N PHE A 65 -21.95 -11.83 -23.88
CA PHE A 65 -21.68 -10.40 -23.84
C PHE A 65 -22.96 -9.55 -23.95
N GLN A 66 -23.88 -9.90 -24.86
CA GLN A 66 -25.17 -9.22 -24.98
C GLN A 66 -26.04 -9.42 -23.75
N ARG A 67 -26.09 -10.64 -23.20
CA ARG A 67 -26.83 -10.92 -21.96
C ARG A 67 -26.33 -10.09 -20.78
N ILE A 68 -25.00 -9.91 -20.66
CA ILE A 68 -24.40 -9.05 -19.63
C ILE A 68 -24.81 -7.59 -19.85
N LYS A 69 -24.77 -7.09 -21.09
CA LYS A 69 -25.22 -5.73 -21.41
C LYS A 69 -26.68 -5.49 -21.04
N ASP A 70 -27.57 -6.40 -21.43
CA ASP A 70 -29.00 -6.30 -21.14
C ASP A 70 -29.26 -6.29 -19.62
N TYR A 71 -28.53 -7.11 -18.88
CA TYR A 71 -28.60 -7.13 -17.42
C TYR A 71 -28.14 -5.79 -16.83
N LEU A 72 -26.99 -5.26 -17.24
CA LEU A 72 -26.45 -4.00 -16.74
C LEU A 72 -27.36 -2.80 -17.07
N ALA A 73 -28.03 -2.81 -18.22
CA ALA A 73 -29.00 -1.78 -18.59
C ALA A 73 -30.19 -1.76 -17.61
N ARG A 74 -30.79 -2.92 -17.37
CA ARG A 74 -31.90 -3.06 -16.40
C ARG A 74 -31.48 -2.71 -14.98
N GLU A 75 -30.26 -3.08 -14.60
CA GLU A 75 -29.71 -2.74 -13.29
C GLU A 75 -29.49 -1.24 -13.13
N SER A 76 -28.98 -0.60 -14.19
CA SER A 76 -28.77 0.85 -14.21
C SER A 76 -30.06 1.64 -14.09
N GLU A 77 -31.12 1.15 -14.76
CA GLU A 77 -32.47 1.72 -14.65
C GLU A 77 -33.03 1.55 -13.23
N ARG A 78 -32.86 0.36 -12.62
CA ARG A 78 -33.38 0.08 -11.28
C ARG A 78 -32.68 0.88 -10.18
N GLN A 79 -31.36 1.01 -10.27
CA GLN A 79 -30.55 1.73 -9.27
C GLN A 79 -30.49 3.24 -9.52
N GLY A 80 -31.01 3.73 -10.65
CA GLY A 80 -30.95 5.14 -11.03
C GLY A 80 -29.52 5.68 -11.27
N ARG A 81 -28.53 4.78 -11.33
CA ARG A 81 -27.12 5.09 -11.57
C ARG A 81 -26.59 4.10 -12.59
N LYS A 82 -25.71 4.57 -13.48
CA LYS A 82 -25.02 3.72 -14.44
C LYS A 82 -24.14 2.70 -13.72
N VAL A 83 -24.52 1.43 -13.79
CA VAL A 83 -23.71 0.31 -13.28
C VAL A 83 -22.71 -0.07 -14.37
N THR A 84 -21.42 -0.03 -14.04
CA THR A 84 -20.38 -0.39 -15.01
C THR A 84 -20.14 -1.89 -15.04
N GLN A 85 -19.74 -2.42 -16.20
CA GLN A 85 -19.36 -3.83 -16.32
C GLN A 85 -18.23 -4.20 -15.35
N ARG A 86 -17.30 -3.28 -15.11
CA ARG A 86 -16.21 -3.44 -14.14
C ARG A 86 -16.74 -3.63 -12.73
N GLU A 87 -17.61 -2.73 -12.25
CA GLU A 87 -18.18 -2.82 -10.90
C GLU A 87 -18.96 -4.13 -10.71
N PHE A 88 -19.74 -4.55 -11.71
CA PHE A 88 -20.48 -5.81 -11.66
C PHE A 88 -19.54 -7.03 -11.54
N VAL A 89 -18.50 -7.10 -12.37
CA VAL A 89 -17.57 -8.24 -12.34
C VAL A 89 -16.75 -8.26 -11.04
N LEU A 90 -16.31 -7.10 -10.55
CA LEU A 90 -15.59 -7.02 -9.27
C LEU A 90 -16.46 -7.46 -8.10
N GLY A 91 -17.72 -7.00 -8.04
CA GLY A 91 -18.66 -7.41 -6.98
C GLY A 91 -18.90 -8.92 -6.97
N LEU A 92 -19.08 -9.54 -8.15
CA LEU A 92 -19.22 -11.00 -8.25
C LEU A 92 -17.99 -11.76 -7.72
N ILE A 93 -16.78 -11.25 -7.98
CA ILE A 93 -15.54 -11.87 -7.51
C ILE A 93 -15.41 -11.71 -5.99
N GLU A 94 -15.63 -10.51 -5.46
CA GLU A 94 -15.55 -10.23 -4.03
C GLU A 94 -16.57 -11.04 -3.23
N ASP A 95 -17.81 -11.16 -3.72
CA ASP A 95 -18.84 -11.94 -3.06
C ASP A 95 -18.53 -13.44 -3.09
N ALA A 96 -18.03 -13.96 -4.22
CA ALA A 96 -17.63 -15.36 -4.34
C ALA A 96 -16.44 -15.70 -3.42
N LEU A 97 -15.46 -14.80 -3.30
CA LEU A 97 -14.32 -14.98 -2.40
C LEU A 97 -14.76 -14.94 -0.93
N ARG A 98 -15.60 -13.96 -0.56
CA ARG A 98 -16.14 -13.85 0.81
C ARG A 98 -16.90 -15.11 1.22
N GLN A 99 -17.71 -15.66 0.32
CA GLN A 99 -18.43 -16.90 0.58
C GLN A 99 -17.46 -18.08 0.77
N ALA A 100 -16.45 -18.22 -0.09
CA ALA A 100 -15.47 -19.28 0.03
C ALA A 100 -14.63 -19.19 1.33
N GLU A 101 -14.27 -17.97 1.75
CA GLU A 101 -13.57 -17.72 3.01
C GLU A 101 -14.44 -18.06 4.22
N GLN A 102 -15.73 -17.74 4.18
CA GLN A 102 -16.67 -18.07 5.25
C GLN A 102 -16.87 -19.59 5.37
N GLU A 103 -17.05 -20.30 4.25
CA GLU A 103 -17.15 -21.76 4.24
C GLU A 103 -15.87 -22.45 4.72
N ALA A 104 -14.70 -21.87 4.43
CA ALA A 104 -13.40 -22.35 4.94
C ALA A 104 -13.23 -22.09 6.45
N ALA A 105 -13.74 -20.97 6.96
CA ALA A 105 -13.73 -20.66 8.38
C ALA A 105 -14.72 -21.52 9.19
N GLU A 106 -15.89 -21.84 8.63
CA GLU A 106 -16.91 -22.69 9.25
C GLU A 106 -16.54 -24.20 9.20
N SER A 107 -15.57 -24.59 8.38
CA SER A 107 -15.05 -25.97 8.29
C SER A 107 -13.74 -26.20 9.06
N ALA A 108 -13.17 -25.17 9.68
CA ALA A 108 -12.11 -25.34 10.67
C ALA A 108 -12.75 -25.87 11.98
N PRO A 109 -12.37 -27.05 12.47
CA PRO A 109 -12.96 -27.60 13.68
C PRO A 109 -12.54 -26.76 14.88
N ASP A 110 -13.53 -26.19 15.57
CA ASP A 110 -13.47 -25.74 16.95
C ASP A 110 -13.20 -26.98 17.84
N ASP A 111 -11.94 -27.41 17.92
CA ASP A 111 -11.55 -28.41 18.92
C ASP A 111 -10.06 -28.29 19.26
N ILE A 112 -9.71 -27.35 20.14
CA ILE A 112 -8.80 -27.67 21.24
C ILE A 112 -9.35 -27.00 22.51
N PRO A 113 -9.77 -27.78 23.52
CA PRO A 113 -10.27 -27.27 24.78
C PRO A 113 -9.17 -26.59 25.58
N THR A 114 -9.56 -25.55 26.33
CA THR A 114 -8.80 -25.01 27.45
C THR A 114 -8.46 -26.11 28.45
N PRO A 115 -7.21 -26.23 28.93
CA PRO A 115 -6.94 -26.82 30.23
C PRO A 115 -6.68 -25.67 31.20
N ALA A 116 -7.67 -25.42 32.05
CA ALA A 116 -7.46 -24.79 33.33
C ALA A 116 -6.64 -25.74 34.22
N GLU A 117 -5.63 -25.16 34.89
CA GLU A 117 -5.09 -25.52 36.19
C GLU A 117 -4.62 -26.97 36.45
N SER A 118 -3.31 -27.12 36.63
CA SER A 118 -2.75 -28.03 37.63
C SER A 118 -1.57 -27.36 38.32
N GLN A 119 -1.81 -26.96 39.56
CA GLN A 119 -0.83 -26.45 40.51
C GLN A 119 0.17 -27.55 40.91
N ASP A 120 1.38 -27.09 41.18
CA ASP A 120 2.22 -27.44 42.33
C ASP A 120 3.53 -28.22 42.09
N ALA A 121 4.53 -27.73 42.81
CA ALA A 121 5.83 -28.28 43.14
C ALA A 121 6.90 -28.39 42.03
N ASN A 122 7.72 -27.34 41.89
CA ASN A 122 9.06 -27.45 42.47
C ASN A 122 9.63 -26.07 42.80
N ALA A 123 9.97 -25.90 44.07
CA ALA A 123 10.65 -24.76 44.64
C ALA A 123 12.16 -24.79 44.32
N GLU A 124 12.81 -23.69 44.68
CA GLU A 124 14.26 -23.53 44.85
C GLU A 124 15.06 -23.23 43.57
N MET A 125 15.38 -21.95 43.34
CA MET A 125 16.67 -21.41 43.81
C MET A 125 16.67 -19.88 43.72
N GLU A 126 16.78 -19.25 44.89
CA GLU A 126 17.03 -17.84 45.11
C GLU A 126 18.49 -17.47 44.77
N SER A 127 18.68 -16.24 44.27
CA SER A 127 19.66 -15.22 44.71
C SER A 127 19.75 -14.21 43.56
N GLU A 128 19.22 -12.98 43.69
CA GLU A 128 19.90 -11.82 44.30
C GLU A 128 21.29 -11.58 43.69
N ASP A 129 21.78 -10.39 43.40
CA ASP A 129 21.32 -9.00 43.42
C ASP A 129 22.59 -8.20 43.05
N GLU A 130 22.40 -6.97 42.59
CA GLU A 130 23.35 -5.86 42.60
C GLU A 130 24.64 -5.85 41.75
N GLY A 131 24.63 -4.92 40.78
CA GLY A 131 25.36 -3.66 40.96
C GLY A 131 26.85 -3.64 40.60
N SER A 132 27.21 -2.91 39.54
CA SER A 132 28.01 -1.68 39.69
C SER A 132 28.25 -0.98 38.36
N GLU A 133 28.12 0.33 38.45
CA GLU A 133 28.37 1.38 37.48
C GLU A 133 29.84 1.55 37.03
N GLU A 134 29.94 2.21 35.88
CA GLU A 134 30.95 3.20 35.46
C GLU A 134 32.35 2.79 34.94
N GLY A 135 32.61 3.29 33.71
CA GLY A 135 33.80 4.10 33.45
C GLY A 135 34.76 3.52 32.40
N GLY A 136 35.06 4.30 31.35
CA GLY A 136 36.27 4.10 30.55
C GLY A 136 36.14 4.47 29.08
N ASP A 137 36.11 5.77 28.79
CA ASP A 137 36.42 6.39 27.50
C ASP A 137 37.92 6.24 27.21
N GLU A 138 38.33 5.63 26.09
CA GLU A 138 39.68 5.84 25.51
C GLU A 138 39.65 5.69 23.97
N ASP A 139 39.70 6.84 23.27
CA ASP A 139 40.24 7.03 21.92
C ASP A 139 41.54 6.25 21.69
N VAL A 140 41.69 5.52 20.58
CA VAL A 140 42.96 5.48 19.81
C VAL A 140 42.69 5.21 18.32
N ALA A 141 43.13 6.16 17.50
CA ALA A 141 43.29 6.06 16.06
C ALA A 141 44.57 5.28 15.69
N GLU A 142 44.53 4.51 14.59
CA GLU A 142 45.50 4.58 13.48
C GLU A 142 44.90 3.92 12.23
#